data_AF-A0A554G0P4-F1
#
_entry.id   AF-A0A554G0P4-F1
#
_cell.length_a   1.000
_cell.length_b   1.000
_cell.length_c   1.000
_cell.angle_alpha   90.00
_cell.angle_beta   90.00
_cell.angle_gamma   90.00
#
_symmetry.space_group_name_H-M   'P 1'
#
loop_
_entity.id
_entity.type
_entity.pdbx_description
1 polymer ?
#
loop_
_entity_poly.entity_id
_entity_poly.type
_entity_poly.pdbx_seq_one_letter_code
_entity_poly.pdbx_strand_id
1 'polypeptide(L)'
;MKMPELLDHLPAVGHLLGRKPGGQEDVLPKRDPTLTVPDFQAVPQPRGARRLGDGRTFIVHHPSARAPRGPGLTVMSYNILMGGERQEALLEYFTQLEAEDRMPDVIGLQEAGVPMSVLLAARFGFHLAYQGNDGGDGARLVNGKAWLSRHPIQDAAHFTYVLTDAERQDAITRQGYAGELEEDRGVLWVKLAVEGRPLYLYNLHHALGDSAINALNLRQLNALLRRREGIPAVVLGDFNANTAIKRGGSWLVAHLLHPKQDSDTDTIEEYRLRYGDDMHNVTVGDRGVGNIADPRLRHELHTLEQDLPETVCHATTVRVRLADHSLTTPQVARAELGSGQVPKGSPAWWRLQDIADCATLTSHPDSHGVVHATGKRFDNFYATRTLAPVLFEVDRSTESSDHQPVVAHYRFTDVRPQPPPPARSG
;
A
#
# COMPACT_ATOMS: atom_id res chain seq x y z
N MET A 1 18.43 33.55 17.07
CA MET A 1 18.78 32.67 15.94
C MET A 1 19.00 31.27 16.52
N LYS A 2 18.02 30.36 16.41
CA LYS A 2 18.08 29.04 17.04
C LYS A 2 18.57 28.03 16.00
N MET A 3 19.74 27.47 16.26
CA MET A 3 20.48 26.50 15.45
C MET A 3 20.17 25.00 15.74
N PRO A 4 18.93 24.54 16.07
CA PRO A 4 18.61 23.10 16.06
C PRO A 4 18.02 22.56 14.74
N GLU A 5 17.25 23.36 14.01
CA GLU A 5 16.43 22.84 12.88
C GLU A 5 17.28 22.41 11.67
N LEU A 6 18.47 22.98 11.50
CA LEU A 6 19.33 22.68 10.34
C LEU A 6 19.97 21.28 10.37
N LEU A 7 20.05 20.66 11.54
CA LEU A 7 20.72 19.36 11.72
C LEU A 7 19.79 18.18 11.38
N ASP A 8 18.48 18.30 11.60
CA ASP A 8 17.48 17.27 11.25
C ASP A 8 17.38 17.04 9.72
N HIS A 9 17.99 17.91 8.93
CA HIS A 9 17.93 17.89 7.46
C HIS A 9 19.11 17.19 6.79
N LEU A 10 20.14 16.76 7.54
CA LEU A 10 21.29 16.04 6.98
C LEU A 10 20.98 14.54 6.77
N PRO A 11 21.37 13.92 5.63
CA PRO A 11 21.15 12.49 5.35
C PRO A 11 21.69 11.54 6.44
N ALA A 12 22.64 12.00 7.25
CA ALA A 12 23.26 11.22 8.32
C ALA A 12 22.51 11.27 9.68
N VAL A 13 21.57 12.19 9.89
CA VAL A 13 20.94 12.39 11.21
C VAL A 13 19.75 11.44 11.43
N GLY A 14 19.06 11.00 10.38
CA GLY A 14 18.03 9.96 10.48
C GLY A 14 18.54 8.65 11.10
N HIS A 15 19.79 8.26 10.77
CA HIS A 15 20.47 7.10 11.37
C HIS A 15 20.75 7.28 12.88
N LEU A 16 20.93 8.51 13.36
CA LEU A 16 21.20 8.81 14.77
C LEU A 16 19.91 8.98 15.59
N LEU A 17 18.83 9.48 14.98
CA LEU A 17 17.52 9.64 15.62
C LEU A 17 16.71 8.33 15.71
N GLY A 18 16.96 7.37 14.79
CA GLY A 18 16.28 6.07 14.78
C GLY A 18 16.86 5.03 15.74
N ARG A 19 18.08 5.23 16.25
CA ARG A 19 18.74 4.35 17.21
C ARG A 19 18.43 4.82 18.63
N LYS A 20 17.39 4.24 19.26
CA LYS A 20 17.39 4.19 20.73
C LYS A 20 18.71 3.54 21.17
N PRO A 21 19.45 4.09 22.15
CA PRO A 21 20.52 3.34 22.79
C PRO A 21 19.93 2.02 23.33
N GLY A 22 20.34 0.88 22.75
CA GLY A 22 19.76 -0.44 23.05
C GLY A 22 18.60 -0.90 22.16
N GLY A 23 18.25 -0.18 21.09
CA GLY A 23 17.27 -0.63 20.10
C GLY A 23 17.78 -1.84 19.32
N GLN A 24 17.04 -2.95 19.35
CA GLN A 24 17.38 -4.15 18.58
C GLN A 24 17.30 -3.86 17.08
N GLU A 25 18.46 -3.71 16.44
CA GLU A 25 18.58 -3.96 15.01
C GLU A 25 18.16 -5.43 14.78
N ASP A 26 17.29 -5.68 13.79
CA ASP A 26 16.81 -7.01 13.38
C ASP A 26 15.64 -7.66 14.18
N VAL A 27 14.75 -6.88 14.80
CA VAL A 27 13.44 -7.46 15.20
C VAL A 27 12.70 -7.91 13.94
N LEU A 28 12.41 -9.21 13.86
CA LEU A 28 11.65 -9.79 12.77
C LEU A 28 10.17 -9.84 13.16
N PRO A 29 9.27 -9.65 12.19
CA PRO A 29 7.87 -9.89 12.44
C PRO A 29 7.64 -11.38 12.74
N LYS A 30 6.68 -11.67 13.61
CA LYS A 30 6.29 -13.02 13.99
C LYS A 30 5.54 -13.69 12.84
N ARG A 31 6.03 -14.85 12.37
CA ARG A 31 5.28 -15.68 11.41
C ARG A 31 4.11 -16.36 12.12
N ASP A 32 2.90 -16.14 11.65
CA ASP A 32 1.70 -16.77 12.18
C ASP A 32 1.49 -18.20 11.60
N PRO A 33 0.79 -19.09 12.33
CA PRO A 33 0.50 -20.44 11.84
C PRO A 33 -0.27 -20.41 10.51
N THR A 34 0.04 -21.35 9.63
CA THR A 34 -0.61 -21.50 8.32
C THR A 34 -1.32 -22.85 8.23
N LEU A 35 -2.54 -22.84 7.69
CA LEU A 35 -3.39 -24.02 7.47
C LEU A 35 -3.82 -24.09 6.01
N THR A 36 -3.49 -25.17 5.32
CA THR A 36 -4.12 -25.45 4.02
C THR A 36 -5.44 -26.19 4.27
N VAL A 37 -6.53 -25.66 3.73
CA VAL A 37 -7.86 -26.29 3.79
C VAL A 37 -8.23 -26.87 2.42
N PRO A 38 -9.00 -27.96 2.37
CA PRO A 38 -9.26 -28.69 1.11
C PRO A 38 -10.11 -27.88 0.11
N ASP A 39 -11.04 -27.06 0.59
CA ASP A 39 -11.94 -26.27 -0.24
C ASP A 39 -12.53 -25.07 0.54
N PHE A 40 -13.38 -24.30 -0.11
CA PHE A 40 -14.02 -23.12 0.47
C PHE A 40 -15.07 -23.44 1.55
N GLN A 41 -15.65 -24.64 1.56
CA GLN A 41 -16.61 -25.05 2.59
C GLN A 41 -15.90 -25.37 3.91
N ALA A 42 -14.65 -25.84 3.83
CA ALA A 42 -13.79 -26.13 4.98
C ALA A 42 -13.13 -24.88 5.59
N VAL A 43 -13.33 -23.69 5.02
CA VAL A 43 -12.81 -22.43 5.58
C VAL A 43 -13.44 -22.16 6.97
N PRO A 44 -12.64 -21.87 8.01
CA PRO A 44 -13.15 -21.57 9.33
C PRO A 44 -14.16 -20.40 9.30
N GLN A 45 -15.36 -20.65 9.82
CA GLN A 45 -16.38 -19.62 9.90
C GLN A 45 -16.02 -18.63 11.02
N PRO A 46 -15.89 -17.34 10.71
CA PRO A 46 -15.54 -16.34 11.71
C PRO A 46 -16.72 -16.12 12.65
N ARG A 47 -16.42 -15.83 13.92
CA ARG A 47 -17.43 -15.69 14.99
C ARG A 47 -17.60 -14.25 15.47
N GLY A 48 -16.62 -13.39 15.23
CA GLY A 48 -16.68 -11.99 15.65
C GLY A 48 -17.51 -11.12 14.73
N ALA A 49 -17.85 -9.92 15.20
CA ALA A 49 -18.67 -8.97 14.47
C ALA A 49 -18.04 -8.52 13.14
N ARG A 50 -16.70 -8.40 13.09
CA ARG A 50 -15.96 -8.02 11.88
C ARG A 50 -15.72 -9.19 10.91
N ARG A 51 -16.04 -10.42 11.33
CA ARG A 51 -15.95 -11.64 10.53
C ARG A 51 -14.55 -11.87 9.93
N LEU A 52 -13.51 -11.59 10.71
CA LEU A 52 -12.10 -11.61 10.30
C LEU A 52 -11.43 -12.98 10.50
N GLY A 53 -11.96 -13.87 11.35
CA GLY A 53 -11.37 -15.20 11.55
C GLY A 53 -10.62 -15.35 12.86
N ASP A 54 -9.80 -16.40 12.95
CA ASP A 54 -9.21 -16.89 14.22
C ASP A 54 -7.70 -16.63 14.38
N GLY A 55 -7.13 -15.79 13.52
CA GLY A 55 -5.71 -15.41 13.55
C GLY A 55 -4.77 -16.35 12.81
N ARG A 56 -5.24 -17.53 12.35
CA ARG A 56 -4.43 -18.40 11.49
C ARG A 56 -4.49 -17.92 10.05
N THR A 57 -3.35 -18.00 9.35
CA THR A 57 -3.34 -17.86 7.89
C THR A 57 -3.92 -19.13 7.29
N PHE A 58 -4.79 -19.03 6.29
CA PHE A 58 -5.24 -20.22 5.55
C PHE A 58 -5.08 -20.10 4.04
N ILE A 59 -4.86 -21.24 3.40
CA ILE A 59 -4.74 -21.38 1.94
C ILE A 59 -5.86 -22.31 1.44
N VAL A 60 -6.58 -21.87 0.42
CA VAL A 60 -7.57 -22.66 -0.32
C VAL A 60 -7.13 -22.77 -1.77
N HIS A 61 -6.95 -24.00 -2.26
CA HIS A 61 -6.76 -24.22 -3.68
C HIS A 61 -8.10 -24.39 -4.38
N HIS A 62 -8.47 -23.44 -5.23
CA HIS A 62 -9.69 -23.54 -6.03
C HIS A 62 -9.65 -24.78 -6.94
N PRO A 63 -10.67 -25.66 -6.90
CA PRO A 63 -10.66 -26.93 -7.66
C PRO A 63 -10.70 -26.73 -9.17
N SER A 64 -11.34 -25.64 -9.61
CA SER A 64 -11.45 -25.25 -11.02
C SER A 64 -10.95 -23.82 -11.24
N ALA A 65 -9.70 -23.55 -10.82
CA ALA A 65 -9.13 -22.20 -10.92
C ALA A 65 -9.09 -21.72 -12.39
N ARG A 66 -9.36 -20.44 -12.62
CA ARG A 66 -9.20 -19.83 -13.94
C ARG A 66 -7.71 -19.64 -14.22
N ALA A 67 -7.30 -19.92 -15.46
CA ALA A 67 -5.92 -19.72 -15.87
C ALA A 67 -5.54 -18.21 -15.87
N PRO A 68 -4.27 -17.88 -15.60
CA PRO A 68 -3.71 -16.55 -15.84
C PRO A 68 -3.93 -16.12 -17.30
N ARG A 69 -4.14 -14.82 -17.52
CA ARG A 69 -4.68 -14.31 -18.79
C ARG A 69 -3.63 -13.97 -19.85
N GLY A 70 -2.36 -13.92 -19.49
CA GLY A 70 -1.31 -13.57 -20.43
C GLY A 70 0.08 -13.72 -19.84
N PRO A 71 1.11 -13.33 -20.62
CA PRO A 71 2.48 -13.29 -20.12
C PRO A 71 2.66 -12.20 -19.07
N GLY A 72 3.66 -12.36 -18.23
CA GLY A 72 3.98 -11.48 -17.13
C GLY A 72 3.06 -11.68 -15.93
N LEU A 73 2.84 -10.59 -15.20
CA LEU A 73 2.09 -10.58 -13.95
C LEU A 73 1.24 -9.32 -13.89
N THR A 74 -0.08 -9.49 -13.85
CA THR A 74 -1.01 -8.39 -13.54
C THR A 74 -1.48 -8.50 -12.09
N VAL A 75 -1.13 -7.51 -11.28
CA VAL A 75 -1.45 -7.47 -9.84
C VAL A 75 -2.32 -6.26 -9.52
N MET A 76 -3.34 -6.45 -8.69
CA MET A 76 -4.14 -5.39 -8.11
C MET A 76 -3.92 -5.29 -6.59
N SER A 77 -3.91 -4.07 -6.06
CA SER A 77 -4.10 -3.77 -4.64
C SER A 77 -5.45 -3.09 -4.48
N TYR A 78 -6.22 -3.50 -3.48
CA TYR A 78 -7.50 -2.87 -3.21
C TYR A 78 -7.93 -2.99 -1.74
N ASN A 79 -7.95 -1.86 -1.02
CA ASN A 79 -8.60 -1.79 0.28
C ASN A 79 -10.12 -1.78 0.07
N ILE A 80 -10.81 -2.82 0.52
CA ILE A 80 -12.24 -3.03 0.25
C ILE A 80 -13.16 -2.54 1.38
N LEU A 81 -12.64 -1.78 2.34
CA LEU A 81 -13.38 -1.15 3.44
C LEU A 81 -14.17 -2.15 4.32
N MET A 82 -13.68 -2.38 5.54
CA MET A 82 -14.42 -3.06 6.61
C MET A 82 -15.08 -4.40 6.22
N GLY A 83 -14.35 -5.20 5.45
CA GLY A 83 -14.76 -6.53 5.02
C GLY A 83 -15.54 -6.55 3.71
N GLY A 84 -15.52 -5.47 2.94
CA GLY A 84 -16.37 -5.31 1.77
C GLY A 84 -17.76 -4.84 2.17
N GLU A 85 -17.86 -3.80 3.01
CA GLU A 85 -19.15 -3.30 3.50
C GLU A 85 -20.18 -3.08 2.37
N ARG A 86 -19.70 -2.60 1.21
CA ARG A 86 -20.49 -2.42 -0.02
C ARG A 86 -20.44 -3.65 -0.93
N GLN A 87 -20.86 -4.82 -0.42
CA GLN A 87 -20.73 -6.12 -1.09
C GLN A 87 -21.28 -6.14 -2.53
N GLU A 88 -22.46 -5.58 -2.76
CA GLU A 88 -23.11 -5.59 -4.08
C GLU A 88 -22.30 -4.80 -5.12
N ALA A 89 -21.91 -3.57 -4.78
CA ALA A 89 -21.09 -2.72 -5.64
C ALA A 89 -19.71 -3.34 -5.91
N LEU A 90 -19.13 -4.00 -4.90
CA LEU A 90 -17.86 -4.72 -5.06
C LEU A 90 -18.00 -5.91 -6.01
N LEU A 91 -19.06 -6.70 -5.86
CA LEU A 91 -19.35 -7.83 -6.77
C LEU A 91 -19.63 -7.38 -8.20
N GLU A 92 -20.34 -6.26 -8.36
CA GLU A 92 -20.61 -5.66 -9.66
C GLU A 92 -19.31 -5.23 -10.34
N TYR A 93 -18.44 -4.51 -9.62
CA TYR A 93 -17.13 -4.11 -10.13
C TYR A 93 -16.28 -5.29 -10.61
N PHE A 94 -16.14 -6.35 -9.79
CA PHE A 94 -15.40 -7.55 -10.21
C PHE A 94 -16.09 -8.29 -11.36
N THR A 95 -17.43 -8.30 -11.42
CA THR A 95 -18.16 -8.89 -12.55
C THR A 95 -17.88 -8.13 -13.84
N GLN A 96 -17.85 -6.81 -13.77
CA GLN A 96 -17.51 -5.95 -14.91
C GLN A 96 -16.07 -6.18 -15.37
N LEU A 97 -15.10 -6.22 -14.45
CA LEU A 97 -13.71 -6.54 -14.79
C LEU A 97 -13.58 -7.89 -15.50
N GLU A 98 -14.31 -8.92 -15.04
CA GLU A 98 -14.28 -10.23 -15.70
C GLU A 98 -14.88 -10.16 -17.10
N ALA A 99 -16.00 -9.45 -17.28
CA ALA A 99 -16.71 -9.30 -18.55
C ALA A 99 -15.94 -8.48 -19.59
N GLU A 100 -15.19 -7.46 -19.15
CA GLU A 100 -14.36 -6.59 -20.01
C GLU A 100 -12.98 -7.18 -20.33
N ASP A 101 -12.73 -8.42 -19.90
CA ASP A 101 -11.43 -9.06 -19.97
C ASP A 101 -10.29 -8.27 -19.26
N ARG A 102 -10.62 -7.57 -18.16
CA ARG A 102 -9.69 -6.74 -17.37
C ARG A 102 -9.33 -7.29 -15.98
N MET A 103 -9.89 -8.44 -15.59
CA MET A 103 -9.61 -9.04 -14.29
C MET A 103 -8.10 -9.35 -14.12
N PRO A 104 -7.43 -8.88 -13.04
CA PRO A 104 -6.03 -9.20 -12.76
C PRO A 104 -5.78 -10.69 -12.51
N ASP A 105 -4.52 -11.12 -12.68
CA ASP A 105 -4.10 -12.48 -12.36
C ASP A 105 -3.97 -12.70 -10.85
N VAL A 106 -3.59 -11.63 -10.13
CA VAL A 106 -3.42 -11.65 -8.68
C VAL A 106 -4.02 -10.37 -8.06
N ILE A 107 -4.72 -10.51 -6.95
CA ILE A 107 -5.42 -9.40 -6.28
C ILE A 107 -5.11 -9.48 -4.79
N GLY A 108 -4.47 -8.44 -4.26
CA GLY A 108 -4.26 -8.23 -2.84
C GLY A 108 -5.36 -7.35 -2.28
N LEU A 109 -6.09 -7.87 -1.28
CA LEU A 109 -7.17 -7.13 -0.61
C LEU A 109 -6.75 -6.72 0.80
N GLN A 110 -7.04 -5.48 1.18
CA GLN A 110 -6.90 -4.97 2.55
C GLN A 110 -8.28 -4.72 3.15
N GLU A 111 -8.35 -4.69 4.49
CA GLU A 111 -9.60 -4.67 5.25
C GLU A 111 -10.57 -5.77 4.81
N ALA A 112 -10.04 -6.94 4.46
CA ALA A 112 -10.83 -8.00 3.87
C ALA A 112 -11.46 -8.89 4.96
N GLY A 113 -12.74 -9.22 4.79
CA GLY A 113 -13.43 -10.21 5.62
C GLY A 113 -13.33 -11.60 5.01
N VAL A 114 -13.39 -12.65 5.83
CA VAL A 114 -13.44 -14.04 5.34
C VAL A 114 -14.57 -14.25 4.32
N PRO A 115 -15.84 -13.82 4.58
CA PRO A 115 -16.95 -14.12 3.69
C PRO A 115 -16.78 -13.51 2.30
N MET A 116 -16.35 -12.25 2.23
CA MET A 116 -16.17 -11.55 0.96
C MET A 116 -14.99 -12.11 0.17
N SER A 117 -13.88 -12.41 0.86
CA SER A 117 -12.69 -13.02 0.23
C SER A 117 -13.00 -14.39 -0.37
N VAL A 118 -13.73 -15.24 0.37
CA VAL A 118 -14.19 -16.54 -0.11
C VAL A 118 -15.15 -16.39 -1.29
N LEU A 119 -16.11 -15.47 -1.21
CA LEU A 119 -17.09 -15.24 -2.27
C LEU A 119 -16.41 -14.80 -3.57
N LEU A 120 -15.51 -13.81 -3.52
CA LEU A 120 -14.76 -13.35 -4.69
C LEU A 120 -13.90 -14.48 -5.27
N ALA A 121 -13.16 -15.20 -4.41
CA ALA A 121 -12.28 -16.26 -4.85
C ALA A 121 -13.04 -17.42 -5.53
N ALA A 122 -14.11 -17.90 -4.90
CA ALA A 122 -14.92 -18.99 -5.43
C ALA A 122 -15.67 -18.59 -6.71
N ARG A 123 -16.24 -17.38 -6.75
CA ARG A 123 -17.04 -16.91 -7.90
C ARG A 123 -16.19 -16.68 -9.15
N PHE A 124 -15.01 -16.10 -8.98
CA PHE A 124 -14.15 -15.72 -10.10
C PHE A 124 -12.99 -16.71 -10.36
N GLY A 125 -12.94 -17.81 -9.63
CA GLY A 125 -12.02 -18.91 -9.90
C GLY A 125 -10.58 -18.65 -9.46
N PHE A 126 -10.39 -18.04 -8.30
CA PHE A 126 -9.06 -17.77 -7.73
C PHE A 126 -8.74 -18.73 -6.57
N HIS A 127 -7.48 -19.14 -6.46
CA HIS A 127 -6.92 -19.63 -5.21
C HIS A 127 -6.93 -18.49 -4.16
N LEU A 128 -7.07 -18.84 -2.89
CA LEU A 128 -7.16 -17.86 -1.80
C LEU A 128 -6.07 -18.12 -0.77
N ALA A 129 -5.34 -17.08 -0.38
CA ALA A 129 -4.68 -17.02 0.92
C ALA A 129 -5.30 -15.89 1.72
N TYR A 130 -5.57 -16.11 3.01
CA TYR A 130 -6.21 -15.12 3.86
C TYR A 130 -5.63 -15.17 5.26
N GLN A 131 -5.56 -14.00 5.90
CA GLN A 131 -5.36 -13.91 7.34
C GLN A 131 -6.17 -12.75 7.92
N GLY A 132 -6.73 -12.97 9.12
CA GLY A 132 -7.39 -11.97 9.95
C GLY A 132 -7.68 -12.56 11.33
N ASN A 133 -7.92 -11.71 12.32
CA ASN A 133 -8.31 -12.14 13.67
C ASN A 133 -9.38 -11.20 14.22
N ASP A 134 -10.53 -11.75 14.62
CA ASP A 134 -11.61 -10.99 15.25
C ASP A 134 -11.23 -10.46 16.66
N GLY A 135 -10.12 -10.95 17.24
CA GLY A 135 -9.72 -10.67 18.61
C GLY A 135 -10.51 -11.48 19.65
N GLY A 136 -10.20 -11.29 20.93
CA GLY A 136 -10.80 -12.06 22.03
C GLY A 136 -9.90 -13.19 22.55
N ASP A 137 -10.27 -13.81 23.67
CA ASP A 137 -9.50 -14.89 24.34
C ASP A 137 -8.00 -14.59 24.54
N GLY A 138 -7.67 -13.32 24.81
CA GLY A 138 -6.29 -12.86 25.00
C GLY A 138 -5.52 -12.58 23.71
N ALA A 139 -6.13 -12.76 22.53
CA ALA A 139 -5.56 -12.38 21.24
C ALA A 139 -6.01 -10.97 20.83
N ARG A 140 -5.08 -10.20 20.25
CA ARG A 140 -5.37 -8.89 19.66
C ARG A 140 -6.02 -9.04 18.30
N LEU A 141 -6.84 -8.06 17.94
CA LEU A 141 -7.48 -7.96 16.64
C LEU A 141 -6.41 -7.79 15.55
N VAL A 142 -6.57 -8.46 14.42
CA VAL A 142 -5.70 -8.28 13.24
C VAL A 142 -6.58 -7.99 12.03
N ASN A 143 -6.39 -6.81 11.44
CA ASN A 143 -7.12 -6.40 10.24
C ASN A 143 -6.88 -7.38 9.09
N GLY A 144 -7.97 -7.79 8.44
CA GLY A 144 -7.95 -8.88 7.48
C GLY A 144 -7.29 -8.53 6.14
N LYS A 145 -6.55 -9.47 5.58
CA LYS A 145 -5.86 -9.35 4.30
C LYS A 145 -6.08 -10.62 3.49
N ALA A 146 -6.20 -10.47 2.17
CA ALA A 146 -6.35 -11.60 1.27
C ALA A 146 -5.42 -11.49 0.06
N TRP A 147 -5.07 -12.64 -0.49
CA TRP A 147 -4.55 -12.81 -1.84
C TRP A 147 -5.48 -13.72 -2.61
N LEU A 148 -5.99 -13.23 -3.74
CA LEU A 148 -6.71 -14.02 -4.73
C LEU A 148 -5.77 -14.21 -5.92
N SER A 149 -5.48 -15.45 -6.31
CA SER A 149 -4.53 -15.74 -7.38
C SER A 149 -5.04 -16.77 -8.38
N ARG A 150 -4.88 -16.48 -9.68
CA ARG A 150 -5.04 -17.46 -10.77
C ARG A 150 -3.86 -18.41 -10.87
N HIS A 151 -2.75 -18.07 -10.21
CA HIS A 151 -1.59 -18.95 -10.05
C HIS A 151 -1.76 -19.77 -8.76
N PRO A 152 -1.40 -21.07 -8.76
CA PRO A 152 -1.39 -21.85 -7.54
C PRO A 152 -0.49 -21.22 -6.47
N ILE A 153 -1.05 -21.01 -5.27
CA ILE A 153 -0.33 -20.47 -4.11
C ILE A 153 0.54 -21.58 -3.52
N GLN A 154 1.85 -21.49 -3.66
CA GLN A 154 2.77 -22.55 -3.21
C GLN A 154 3.01 -22.53 -1.71
N ASP A 155 3.04 -21.33 -1.13
CA ASP A 155 3.14 -21.10 0.31
C ASP A 155 2.51 -19.74 0.63
N ALA A 156 2.06 -19.58 1.86
CA ALA A 156 1.55 -18.31 2.38
C ALA A 156 1.89 -18.21 3.86
N ALA A 157 2.04 -16.98 4.33
CA ALA A 157 2.14 -16.71 5.77
C ALA A 157 1.83 -15.24 6.03
N HIS A 158 1.11 -14.99 7.12
CA HIS A 158 1.09 -13.67 7.71
C HIS A 158 2.28 -13.48 8.65
N PHE A 159 2.88 -12.30 8.59
CA PHE A 159 3.94 -11.86 9.47
C PHE A 159 3.42 -10.67 10.28
N THR A 160 3.08 -10.90 11.54
CA THR A 160 2.62 -9.86 12.47
C THR A 160 3.81 -9.04 12.97
N TYR A 161 3.73 -7.71 12.83
CA TYR A 161 4.75 -6.81 13.34
C TYR A 161 4.76 -6.84 14.87
N VAL A 162 5.95 -6.95 15.44
CA VAL A 162 6.15 -6.96 16.89
C VAL A 162 6.12 -5.52 17.39
N LEU A 163 5.18 -5.23 18.30
CA LEU A 163 5.05 -3.96 18.99
C LEU A 163 4.79 -4.22 20.48
N THR A 164 5.60 -3.62 21.36
CA THR A 164 5.38 -3.77 22.80
C THR A 164 4.17 -2.96 23.28
N ASP A 165 3.55 -3.39 24.38
CA ASP A 165 2.42 -2.66 24.98
C ASP A 165 2.80 -1.23 25.39
N ALA A 166 4.05 -1.02 25.82
CA ALA A 166 4.58 0.31 26.14
C ALA A 166 4.69 1.20 24.90
N GLU A 167 5.26 0.70 23.81
CA GLU A 167 5.36 1.48 22.55
C GLU A 167 3.99 1.82 21.98
N ARG A 168 3.04 0.89 22.08
CA ARG A 168 1.64 1.10 21.70
C ARG A 168 0.99 2.17 22.56
N GLN A 169 1.10 2.07 23.89
CA GLN A 169 0.51 3.04 24.81
C GLN A 169 1.11 4.45 24.61
N ASP A 170 2.43 4.53 24.36
CA ASP A 170 3.09 5.78 24.03
C ASP A 170 2.54 6.39 22.74
N ALA A 171 2.33 5.57 21.70
CA ALA A 171 1.74 6.02 20.44
C ALA A 171 0.29 6.49 20.61
N ILE A 172 -0.54 5.74 21.34
CA ILE A 172 -1.92 6.13 21.68
C ILE A 172 -1.94 7.46 22.43
N THR A 173 -1.01 7.65 23.37
CA THR A 173 -0.91 8.89 24.15
C THR A 173 -0.50 10.08 23.28
N ARG A 174 0.44 9.90 22.34
CA ARG A 174 0.84 10.94 21.37
C ARG A 174 -0.29 11.31 20.42
N GLN A 175 -1.01 10.30 19.93
CA GLN A 175 -2.14 10.44 19.00
C GLN A 175 -3.38 11.04 19.69
N GLY A 176 -3.55 10.81 20.99
CA GLY A 176 -4.68 11.32 21.79
C GLY A 176 -5.92 10.44 21.76
N TYR A 177 -5.93 9.37 20.96
CA TYR A 177 -6.96 8.32 20.91
C TYR A 177 -6.35 7.02 20.39
N ALA A 178 -7.00 5.88 20.67
CA ALA A 178 -6.43 4.57 20.34
C ALA A 178 -6.54 4.22 18.85
N GLY A 179 -7.74 4.36 18.26
CA GLY A 179 -7.94 4.14 16.82
C GLY A 179 -7.43 2.77 16.36
N GLU A 180 -6.69 2.76 15.26
CA GLU A 180 -6.10 1.54 14.69
C GLU A 180 -4.91 0.98 15.49
N LEU A 181 -4.40 1.72 16.47
CA LEU A 181 -3.33 1.26 17.35
C LEU A 181 -3.81 0.23 18.38
N GLU A 182 -5.09 -0.13 18.42
CA GLU A 182 -5.57 -1.29 19.19
C GLU A 182 -5.33 -2.63 18.47
N GLU A 183 -5.04 -2.55 17.16
CA GLU A 183 -4.91 -3.70 16.27
C GLU A 183 -3.44 -4.10 16.10
N ASP A 184 -3.19 -5.39 15.93
CA ASP A 184 -1.92 -5.87 15.41
C ASP A 184 -1.91 -5.74 13.88
N ARG A 185 -0.84 -5.14 13.37
CA ARG A 185 -0.60 -4.97 11.93
C ARG A 185 0.48 -5.94 11.46
N GLY A 186 0.53 -6.15 10.15
CA GLY A 186 1.43 -7.13 9.56
C GLY A 186 1.38 -7.13 8.06
N VAL A 187 1.99 -8.14 7.47
CA VAL A 187 2.04 -8.36 6.03
C VAL A 187 1.65 -9.80 5.72
N LEU A 188 0.69 -9.98 4.81
CA LEU A 188 0.35 -11.28 4.25
C LEU A 188 1.24 -11.54 3.05
N TRP A 189 2.14 -12.51 3.19
CA TRP A 189 3.06 -12.94 2.16
C TRP A 189 2.54 -14.20 1.45
N VAL A 190 2.76 -14.28 0.14
CA VAL A 190 2.55 -15.50 -0.66
C VAL A 190 3.73 -15.76 -1.58
N LYS A 191 3.98 -17.06 -1.83
CA LYS A 191 4.88 -17.56 -2.86
C LYS A 191 4.07 -18.08 -4.04
N LEU A 192 4.34 -17.54 -5.22
CA LEU A 192 3.77 -17.99 -6.50
C LEU A 192 4.86 -18.48 -7.44
N ALA A 193 4.44 -19.22 -8.47
CA ALA A 193 5.22 -19.43 -9.69
C ALA A 193 4.52 -18.76 -10.87
N VAL A 194 5.19 -17.81 -11.49
CA VAL A 194 4.69 -17.04 -12.63
C VAL A 194 5.65 -17.28 -13.79
N GLU A 195 5.14 -17.78 -14.91
CA GLU A 195 5.97 -18.22 -16.04
C GLU A 195 7.09 -19.19 -15.63
N GLY A 196 6.83 -20.05 -14.64
CA GLY A 196 7.81 -20.99 -14.09
C GLY A 196 8.88 -20.38 -13.18
N ARG A 197 8.84 -19.07 -12.90
CA ARG A 197 9.78 -18.37 -12.02
C ARG A 197 9.17 -18.13 -10.64
N PRO A 198 9.92 -18.30 -9.54
CA PRO A 198 9.42 -17.99 -8.21
C PRO A 198 9.25 -16.48 -8.04
N LEU A 199 8.19 -16.09 -7.33
CA LEU A 199 7.85 -14.71 -7.05
C LEU A 199 7.25 -14.61 -5.64
N TYR A 200 7.69 -13.61 -4.88
CA TYR A 200 7.13 -13.28 -3.57
C TYR A 200 6.23 -12.05 -3.66
N LEU A 201 5.04 -12.14 -3.08
CA LEU A 201 4.13 -11.00 -2.99
C LEU A 201 3.86 -10.69 -1.53
N TYR A 202 3.82 -9.41 -1.18
CA TYR A 202 3.63 -8.90 0.17
C TYR A 202 2.47 -7.91 0.15
N ASN A 203 1.37 -8.25 0.83
CA ASN A 203 0.19 -7.40 0.99
C ASN A 203 0.14 -6.85 2.42
N LEU A 204 0.26 -5.55 2.58
CA LEU A 204 0.25 -4.88 3.88
C LEU A 204 -0.95 -3.94 4.06
N HIS A 205 -1.25 -3.65 5.33
CA HIS A 205 -2.13 -2.57 5.74
C HIS A 205 -1.56 -2.00 7.04
N HIS A 206 -0.83 -0.89 6.95
CA HIS A 206 -0.21 -0.20 8.10
C HIS A 206 -1.26 0.60 8.86
N ALA A 207 -0.93 1.07 10.07
CA ALA A 207 -1.90 1.77 10.91
C ALA A 207 -2.05 3.23 10.47
N LEU A 208 -3.28 3.74 10.48
CA LEU A 208 -3.57 5.16 10.39
C LEU A 208 -3.17 5.86 11.69
N GLY A 209 -2.26 6.85 11.59
CA GLY A 209 -1.87 7.71 12.71
C GLY A 209 -0.36 7.78 12.92
N ASP A 210 0.12 7.25 14.04
CA ASP A 210 1.48 7.47 14.54
C ASP A 210 2.59 7.04 13.55
N SER A 211 3.31 8.02 13.02
CA SER A 211 4.38 7.83 12.03
C SER A 211 5.56 6.99 12.56
N ALA A 212 5.81 7.01 13.87
CA ALA A 212 6.88 6.22 14.48
C ALA A 212 6.55 4.72 14.45
N ILE A 213 5.28 4.37 14.68
CA ILE A 213 4.80 2.99 14.54
C ILE A 213 4.94 2.52 13.10
N ASN A 214 4.55 3.33 12.11
CA ASN A 214 4.72 2.96 10.70
C ASN A 214 6.20 2.84 10.30
N ALA A 215 7.10 3.65 10.88
CA ALA A 215 8.54 3.49 10.69
C ALA A 215 9.04 2.14 11.26
N LEU A 216 8.58 1.74 12.45
CA LEU A 216 8.90 0.43 13.02
C LEU A 216 8.35 -0.72 12.16
N ASN A 217 7.13 -0.59 11.63
CA ASN A 217 6.52 -1.57 10.74
C ASN A 217 7.33 -1.71 9.43
N LEU A 218 7.72 -0.60 8.80
CA LEU A 218 8.58 -0.62 7.61
C LEU A 218 9.95 -1.22 7.88
N ARG A 219 10.55 -0.95 9.04
CA ARG A 219 11.82 -1.58 9.43
C ARG A 219 11.72 -3.10 9.49
N GLN A 220 10.66 -3.61 10.10
CA GLN A 220 10.39 -5.05 10.19
C GLN A 220 10.11 -5.66 8.81
N LEU A 221 9.39 -4.94 7.94
CA LEU A 221 9.20 -5.33 6.53
C LEU A 221 10.53 -5.38 5.78
N ASN A 222 11.40 -4.37 5.92
CA ASN A 222 12.72 -4.35 5.30
C ASN A 222 13.58 -5.53 5.77
N ALA A 223 13.54 -5.88 7.07
CA ALA A 223 14.22 -7.04 7.62
C ALA A 223 13.70 -8.36 7.02
N LEU A 224 12.37 -8.49 6.86
CA LEU A 224 11.75 -9.63 6.19
C LEU A 224 12.16 -9.73 4.72
N LEU A 225 12.13 -8.61 3.98
CA LEU A 225 12.50 -8.56 2.57
C LEU A 225 13.94 -8.98 2.33
N ARG A 226 14.89 -8.63 3.21
CA ARG A 226 16.28 -9.09 3.10
C ARG A 226 16.44 -10.61 3.12
N ARG A 227 15.45 -11.35 3.65
CA ARG A 227 15.45 -12.83 3.69
C ARG A 227 14.90 -13.49 2.43
N ARG A 228 14.55 -12.72 1.39
CA ARG A 228 14.03 -13.27 0.14
C ARG A 228 15.07 -13.97 -0.74
N GLU A 229 16.35 -13.95 -0.34
CA GLU A 229 17.46 -14.62 -1.06
C GLU A 229 17.52 -14.29 -2.56
N GLY A 230 17.19 -13.04 -2.92
CA GLY A 230 17.19 -12.56 -4.30
C GLY A 230 15.98 -12.97 -5.14
N ILE A 231 14.98 -13.64 -4.58
CA ILE A 231 13.73 -13.95 -5.27
C ILE A 231 13.01 -12.63 -5.61
N PRO A 232 12.54 -12.45 -6.87
CA PRO A 232 11.76 -11.29 -7.27
C PRO A 232 10.57 -11.07 -6.34
N ALA A 233 10.25 -9.81 -6.06
CA ALA A 233 9.20 -9.47 -5.12
C ALA A 233 8.39 -8.25 -5.56
N VAL A 234 7.12 -8.25 -5.16
CA VAL A 234 6.25 -7.07 -5.17
C VAL A 234 5.72 -6.84 -3.76
N VAL A 235 5.86 -5.63 -3.26
CA VAL A 235 5.21 -5.14 -2.04
C VAL A 235 4.11 -4.19 -2.47
N LEU A 236 2.91 -4.41 -1.95
CA LEU A 236 1.75 -3.57 -2.20
C LEU A 236 0.85 -3.47 -0.97
N GLY A 237 -0.09 -2.54 -1.03
CA GLY A 237 -1.13 -2.36 -0.03
C GLY A 237 -1.13 -0.98 0.58
N ASP A 238 -1.99 -0.81 1.57
CA ASP A 238 -2.21 0.46 2.21
C ASP A 238 -1.11 0.75 3.26
N PHE A 239 -0.14 1.57 2.88
CA PHE A 239 0.94 2.02 3.77
C PHE A 239 0.45 3.03 4.83
N ASN A 240 -0.79 3.53 4.72
CA ASN A 240 -1.33 4.61 5.54
C ASN A 240 -0.37 5.81 5.68
N ALA A 241 0.41 6.06 4.62
CA ALA A 241 1.38 7.14 4.51
C ALA A 241 1.35 7.75 3.10
N ASN A 242 1.48 9.08 3.00
CA ASN A 242 1.61 9.74 1.71
C ASN A 242 3.06 9.66 1.22
N THR A 243 3.37 8.70 0.36
CA THR A 243 4.73 8.45 -0.14
C THR A 243 5.16 9.38 -1.29
N ALA A 244 4.22 10.15 -1.85
CA ALA A 244 4.46 11.05 -2.98
C ALA A 244 5.28 12.31 -2.61
N ILE A 245 5.42 12.60 -1.31
CA ILE A 245 6.09 13.80 -0.80
C ILE A 245 7.58 13.49 -0.57
N LYS A 246 8.44 13.91 -1.51
CA LYS A 246 9.91 13.74 -1.40
C LYS A 246 10.60 15.09 -1.01
N ARG A 247 11.84 15.00 -0.54
CA ARG A 247 12.53 15.92 0.39
C ARG A 247 12.45 17.41 -0.01
N GLY A 248 12.49 18.26 1.02
CA GLY A 248 12.90 19.66 0.91
C GLY A 248 14.23 19.82 0.16
N GLY A 249 14.13 20.58 -0.92
CA GLY A 249 15.15 21.18 -1.75
C GLY A 249 14.38 22.20 -2.59
N SER A 250 14.95 23.39 -2.81
CA SER A 250 14.30 24.43 -3.61
C SER A 250 13.67 23.83 -4.86
N TRP A 251 12.44 24.26 -5.20
CA TRP A 251 11.74 23.99 -6.46
C TRP A 251 12.69 23.95 -7.68
N LEU A 252 13.73 24.80 -7.69
CA LEU A 252 14.78 24.81 -8.71
C LEU A 252 15.52 23.46 -8.87
N VAL A 253 15.85 22.75 -7.79
CA VAL A 253 16.72 21.57 -7.81
C VAL A 253 15.99 20.35 -8.38
N ALA A 254 14.72 20.16 -8.01
CA ALA A 254 13.88 19.10 -8.58
C ALA A 254 13.65 19.33 -10.09
N HIS A 255 13.43 20.58 -10.51
CA HIS A 255 13.24 20.94 -11.92
C HIS A 255 14.54 20.96 -12.76
N LEU A 256 15.69 21.33 -12.18
CA LEU A 256 16.95 21.48 -12.94
C LEU A 256 17.74 20.18 -13.09
N LEU A 257 17.70 19.26 -12.12
CA LEU A 257 18.51 18.04 -12.15
C LEU A 257 17.74 16.82 -12.67
N HIS A 258 16.42 16.78 -12.50
CA HIS A 258 15.60 15.63 -12.86
C HIS A 258 14.32 15.99 -13.65
N PRO A 259 14.41 16.74 -14.76
CA PRO A 259 13.25 17.15 -15.58
C PRO A 259 12.48 15.99 -16.26
N LYS A 260 12.85 14.73 -15.99
CA LYS A 260 12.18 13.52 -16.47
C LYS A 260 11.61 12.66 -15.33
N GLN A 261 11.76 13.08 -14.07
CA GLN A 261 11.16 12.42 -12.91
C GLN A 261 9.95 13.22 -12.42
N ASP A 262 8.95 13.35 -13.29
CA ASP A 262 7.65 14.02 -13.01
C ASP A 262 6.71 13.11 -12.16
N SER A 263 7.22 12.51 -11.09
CA SER A 263 6.45 11.59 -10.22
C SER A 263 6.17 12.14 -8.82
N ASP A 264 6.96 13.13 -8.38
CA ASP A 264 6.89 13.72 -7.05
C ASP A 264 6.00 14.96 -7.12
N THR A 265 4.92 15.00 -6.34
CA THR A 265 3.87 16.01 -6.55
C THR A 265 3.83 17.12 -5.51
N ASP A 266 4.61 17.01 -4.44
CA ASP A 266 4.67 18.01 -3.37
C ASP A 266 5.93 17.92 -2.47
N THR A 267 6.44 19.08 -2.07
CA THR A 267 7.14 19.29 -0.79
C THR A 267 6.12 19.41 0.36
N ILE A 268 6.57 19.28 1.61
CA ILE A 268 5.69 19.43 2.79
C ILE A 268 4.99 20.80 2.82
N GLU A 269 5.70 21.85 2.42
CA GLU A 269 5.16 23.21 2.38
C GLU A 269 4.16 23.39 1.23
N GLU A 270 4.44 22.84 0.05
CA GLU A 270 3.49 22.84 -1.07
C GLU A 270 2.23 22.07 -0.73
N TYR A 271 2.34 20.91 -0.08
CA TYR A 271 1.20 20.15 0.41
C TYR A 271 0.37 20.98 1.41
N ARG A 272 1.01 21.63 2.40
CA ARG A 272 0.33 22.51 3.36
C ARG A 272 -0.37 23.69 2.68
N LEU A 273 0.32 24.39 1.79
CA LEU A 273 -0.23 25.54 1.05
C LEU A 273 -1.35 25.14 0.09
N ARG A 274 -1.32 23.90 -0.42
CA ARG A 274 -2.31 23.35 -1.35
C ARG A 274 -3.60 22.96 -0.65
N TYR A 275 -3.52 22.33 0.52
CA TYR A 275 -4.68 21.81 1.26
C TYR A 275 -5.11 22.68 2.46
N GLY A 276 -4.33 23.69 2.84
CA GLY A 276 -4.66 24.72 3.84
C GLY A 276 -4.43 24.31 5.30
N ASP A 277 -4.26 25.32 6.18
CA ASP A 277 -4.13 25.14 7.64
C ASP A 277 -5.49 24.85 8.32
N ASP A 278 -6.61 25.14 7.64
CA ASP A 278 -7.98 25.04 8.16
C ASP A 278 -8.53 23.60 8.16
N MET A 279 -7.80 22.62 7.59
CA MET A 279 -8.16 21.21 7.72
C MET A 279 -7.63 20.67 9.04
N HIS A 280 -8.37 20.90 10.13
CA HIS A 280 -8.06 20.44 11.49
C HIS A 280 -7.78 18.92 11.65
N ASN A 281 -8.02 18.12 10.60
CA ASN A 281 -7.78 16.66 10.57
C ASN A 281 -6.71 16.21 9.55
N VAL A 282 -6.11 17.11 8.77
CA VAL A 282 -4.98 16.80 7.87
C VAL A 282 -3.69 17.23 8.55
N THR A 283 -3.38 16.57 9.65
CA THR A 283 -2.28 16.93 10.55
C THR A 283 -0.95 16.48 9.96
N VAL A 284 -0.14 17.44 9.51
CA VAL A 284 1.28 17.20 9.21
C VAL A 284 2.04 17.00 10.53
N GLY A 285 2.22 15.76 10.98
CA GLY A 285 3.02 15.39 12.16
C GLY A 285 2.52 14.09 12.81
N ASP A 286 2.86 13.86 14.08
CA ASP A 286 2.45 12.68 14.89
C ASP A 286 0.93 12.56 15.13
N ARG A 287 0.13 13.50 14.63
CA ARG A 287 -1.32 13.59 14.88
C ARG A 287 -2.20 13.35 13.66
N GLY A 288 -1.62 13.05 12.49
CA GLY A 288 -2.38 12.81 11.26
C GLY A 288 -2.01 11.50 10.59
N VAL A 289 -2.56 11.26 9.40
CA VAL A 289 -2.12 10.18 8.50
C VAL A 289 -0.61 10.05 8.49
N GLY A 290 -0.11 8.83 8.65
CA GLY A 290 1.30 8.48 8.82
C GLY A 290 2.20 9.35 7.95
N ASN A 291 2.76 10.39 8.57
CA ASN A 291 3.31 11.48 7.80
C ASN A 291 4.75 11.16 7.37
N ILE A 292 5.02 11.17 6.07
CA ILE A 292 6.38 11.02 5.51
C ILE A 292 7.30 12.22 5.80
N ALA A 293 6.76 13.32 6.35
CA ALA A 293 7.60 14.36 6.94
C ALA A 293 8.45 13.81 8.10
N ASP A 294 8.03 12.71 8.72
CA ASP A 294 8.83 12.04 9.73
C ASP A 294 10.11 11.44 9.12
N PRO A 295 11.30 11.91 9.54
CA PRO A 295 12.57 11.43 8.99
C PRO A 295 12.82 9.93 9.19
N ARG A 296 12.24 9.32 10.24
CA ARG A 296 12.37 7.89 10.55
C ARG A 296 11.58 7.07 9.55
N LEU A 297 10.31 7.42 9.33
CA LEU A 297 9.46 6.74 8.34
C LEU A 297 10.06 6.87 6.93
N ARG A 298 10.52 8.07 6.59
CA ARG A 298 11.19 8.35 5.31
C ARG A 298 12.45 7.52 5.12
N HIS A 299 13.28 7.37 6.16
CA HIS A 299 14.50 6.57 6.09
C HIS A 299 14.18 5.10 5.76
N GLU A 300 13.18 4.53 6.42
CA GLU A 300 12.78 3.15 6.20
C GLU A 300 12.13 2.96 4.82
N LEU A 301 11.35 3.93 4.34
CA LEU A 301 10.82 3.92 2.97
C LEU A 301 11.95 4.00 1.94
N HIS A 302 12.94 4.86 2.16
CA HIS A 302 14.09 4.94 1.26
C HIS A 302 14.87 3.63 1.20
N THR A 303 15.00 2.94 2.34
CA THR A 303 15.62 1.61 2.41
C THR A 303 14.82 0.59 1.58
N LEU A 304 13.49 0.64 1.63
CA LEU A 304 12.63 -0.18 0.76
C LEU A 304 12.89 0.14 -0.73
N GLU A 305 12.89 1.42 -1.10
CA GLU A 305 13.05 1.88 -2.50
C GLU A 305 14.41 1.53 -3.13
N GLN A 306 15.47 1.39 -2.32
CA GLN A 306 16.78 0.94 -2.82
C GLN A 306 16.71 -0.47 -3.42
N ASP A 307 15.92 -1.33 -2.79
CA ASP A 307 15.77 -2.75 -3.09
C ASP A 307 14.61 -3.03 -4.04
N LEU A 308 13.48 -2.34 -3.83
CA LEU A 308 12.25 -2.43 -4.60
C LEU A 308 11.84 -1.01 -5.02
N PRO A 309 12.28 -0.53 -6.20
CA PRO A 309 11.86 0.77 -6.69
C PRO A 309 10.34 0.89 -6.83
N GLU A 310 9.85 2.11 -6.65
CA GLU A 310 8.43 2.44 -6.75
C GLU A 310 7.92 2.28 -8.20
N THR A 311 6.87 1.48 -8.39
CA THR A 311 6.38 1.09 -9.71
C THR A 311 5.89 2.27 -10.54
N VAL A 312 5.13 3.20 -9.97
CA VAL A 312 4.54 4.32 -10.74
C VAL A 312 5.62 5.19 -11.40
N CYS A 313 6.78 5.33 -10.74
CA CYS A 313 7.92 6.10 -11.23
C CYS A 313 8.67 5.44 -12.39
N HIS A 314 8.46 4.13 -12.59
CA HIS A 314 9.21 3.33 -13.55
C HIS A 314 8.33 2.69 -14.62
N ALA A 315 7.00 2.75 -14.47
CA ALA A 315 6.05 2.18 -15.41
C ALA A 315 6.15 2.85 -16.78
N THR A 316 6.09 2.04 -17.85
CA THR A 316 6.06 2.57 -19.23
C THR A 316 4.80 3.36 -19.51
N THR A 317 3.66 2.92 -18.96
CA THR A 317 2.36 3.58 -19.06
C THR A 317 1.82 3.85 -17.66
N VAL A 318 1.44 5.11 -17.39
CA VAL A 318 0.71 5.50 -16.19
C VAL A 318 -0.62 6.13 -16.61
N ARG A 319 -1.74 5.61 -16.10
CA ARG A 319 -3.07 6.10 -16.48
C ARG A 319 -4.05 6.06 -15.31
N VAL A 320 -5.12 6.84 -15.43
CA VAL A 320 -6.25 6.82 -14.51
C VAL A 320 -7.51 6.56 -15.31
N ARG A 321 -8.31 5.61 -14.84
CA ARG A 321 -9.63 5.34 -15.41
C ARG A 321 -10.69 6.10 -14.64
N LEU A 322 -11.62 6.73 -15.35
CA LEU A 322 -12.69 7.51 -14.76
C LEU A 322 -13.99 6.71 -14.65
N ALA A 323 -14.99 7.28 -13.98
CA ALA A 323 -16.32 6.69 -13.78
C ALA A 323 -17.05 6.35 -15.09
N ASP A 324 -16.80 7.10 -16.16
CA ASP A 324 -17.34 6.83 -17.51
C ASP A 324 -16.47 5.84 -18.32
N HIS A 325 -15.51 5.18 -17.66
CA HIS A 325 -14.51 4.27 -18.21
C HIS A 325 -13.51 4.89 -19.19
N SER A 326 -13.56 6.21 -19.41
CA SER A 326 -12.55 6.92 -20.16
C SER A 326 -11.19 6.86 -19.45
N LEU A 327 -10.13 7.03 -20.24
CA LEU A 327 -8.76 7.01 -19.76
C LEU A 327 -8.16 8.41 -19.85
N THR A 328 -7.49 8.81 -18.78
CA THR A 328 -6.65 10.01 -18.73
C THR A 328 -5.27 9.67 -18.15
N THR A 329 -4.38 10.65 -18.10
CA THR A 329 -3.03 10.50 -17.52
C THR A 329 -2.76 11.60 -16.50
N PRO A 330 -1.87 11.36 -15.53
CA PRO A 330 -1.44 12.40 -14.61
C PRO A 330 -0.88 13.64 -15.32
N GLN A 331 -0.18 13.47 -16.44
CA GLN A 331 0.38 14.56 -17.24
C GLN A 331 -0.71 15.44 -17.85
N VAL A 332 -1.79 14.85 -18.37
CA VAL A 332 -2.94 15.59 -18.91
C VAL A 332 -3.62 16.39 -17.80
N ALA A 333 -3.86 15.78 -16.64
CA ALA A 333 -4.49 16.47 -15.51
C ALA A 333 -3.64 17.65 -15.01
N ARG A 334 -2.31 17.49 -14.93
CA ARG A 334 -1.39 18.60 -14.58
C ARG A 334 -1.40 19.73 -15.60
N ALA A 335 -1.44 19.41 -16.89
CA ALA A 335 -1.54 20.42 -17.94
C ALA A 335 -2.85 21.23 -17.82
N GLU A 336 -3.95 20.56 -17.50
CA GLU A 336 -5.25 21.22 -17.30
C GLU A 336 -5.27 22.10 -16.04
N LEU A 337 -4.73 21.61 -14.92
CA LEU A 337 -4.54 22.40 -13.70
C LEU A 337 -3.67 23.65 -13.95
N GLY A 338 -2.58 23.49 -14.71
CA GLY A 338 -1.65 24.56 -15.06
C GLY A 338 -2.21 25.61 -16.03
N SER A 339 -3.29 25.29 -16.75
CA SER A 339 -3.95 26.23 -17.68
C SER A 339 -4.65 27.40 -16.98
N GLY A 340 -4.98 27.25 -15.69
CA GLY A 340 -5.76 28.22 -14.92
C GLY A 340 -7.25 28.30 -15.31
N GLN A 341 -7.72 27.47 -16.24
CA GLN A 341 -9.12 27.45 -16.70
C GLN A 341 -10.06 26.81 -15.68
N VAL A 342 -9.54 25.90 -14.84
CA VAL A 342 -10.30 25.23 -13.79
C VAL A 342 -10.11 26.00 -12.47
N PRO A 343 -11.16 26.59 -11.87
CA PRO A 343 -11.02 27.40 -10.66
C PRO A 343 -10.44 26.58 -9.51
N LYS A 344 -9.37 27.09 -8.89
CA LYS A 344 -8.72 26.45 -7.73
C LYS A 344 -9.73 26.23 -6.60
N GLY A 345 -9.73 25.02 -6.03
CA GLY A 345 -10.65 24.64 -4.96
C GLY A 345 -12.06 24.24 -5.40
N SER A 346 -12.38 24.32 -6.71
CA SER A 346 -13.63 23.77 -7.24
C SER A 346 -13.61 22.23 -7.24
N PRO A 347 -14.78 21.56 -7.27
CA PRO A 347 -14.84 20.11 -7.42
C PRO A 347 -14.04 19.58 -8.61
N ALA A 348 -14.15 20.21 -9.79
CA ALA A 348 -13.39 19.79 -10.96
C ALA A 348 -11.87 19.86 -10.72
N TRP A 349 -11.42 20.91 -10.01
CA TRP A 349 -10.02 21.07 -9.64
C TRP A 349 -9.52 19.93 -8.72
N TRP A 350 -10.30 19.56 -7.70
CA TRP A 350 -9.94 18.45 -6.80
C TRP A 350 -9.85 17.11 -7.52
N ARG A 351 -10.75 16.81 -8.48
CA ARG A 351 -10.66 15.60 -9.31
C ARG A 351 -9.39 15.56 -10.14
N LEU A 352 -9.05 16.68 -10.78
CA LEU A 352 -7.84 16.77 -11.59
C LEU A 352 -6.59 16.63 -10.72
N GLN A 353 -6.60 17.20 -9.51
CA GLN A 353 -5.50 17.05 -8.56
C GLN A 353 -5.32 15.58 -8.16
N ASP A 354 -6.40 14.92 -7.79
CA ASP A 354 -6.44 13.50 -7.49
C ASP A 354 -5.86 12.62 -8.63
N ILE A 355 -6.19 12.94 -9.87
CA ILE A 355 -5.67 12.26 -11.07
C ILE A 355 -4.18 12.56 -11.26
N ALA A 356 -3.77 13.83 -11.13
CA ALA A 356 -2.39 14.30 -11.23
C ALA A 356 -1.50 13.65 -10.17
N ASP A 357 -2.06 13.35 -9.01
CA ASP A 357 -1.39 12.70 -7.90
C ASP A 357 -1.51 11.18 -7.94
N CYS A 358 -2.20 10.56 -8.91
CA CYS A 358 -2.53 9.13 -8.82
C CYS A 358 -3.09 8.74 -7.44
N ALA A 359 -3.84 9.64 -6.80
CA ALA A 359 -4.36 9.41 -5.47
C ALA A 359 -5.34 8.25 -5.51
N THR A 360 -5.40 7.50 -4.42
CA THR A 360 -6.37 6.40 -4.25
C THR A 360 -7.49 6.76 -3.31
N LEU A 361 -7.36 7.85 -2.55
CA LEU A 361 -8.47 8.49 -1.87
C LEU A 361 -8.94 9.73 -2.62
N THR A 362 -10.23 10.01 -2.48
CA THR A 362 -10.86 11.15 -3.13
C THR A 362 -10.70 12.39 -2.26
N SER A 363 -10.17 13.48 -2.83
CA SER A 363 -10.03 14.78 -2.12
C SER A 363 -11.34 15.57 -1.97
N HIS A 364 -12.46 15.00 -2.42
CA HIS A 364 -13.77 15.62 -2.31
C HIS A 364 -14.40 15.41 -0.93
N PRO A 365 -15.10 16.41 -0.41
CA PRO A 365 -15.95 16.22 0.76
C PRO A 365 -17.04 15.19 0.46
N ASP A 366 -17.30 14.31 1.42
CA ASP A 366 -18.45 13.41 1.37
C ASP A 366 -19.78 14.19 1.55
N SER A 367 -20.91 13.47 1.59
CA SER A 367 -22.25 14.04 1.79
C SER A 367 -22.41 14.82 3.10
N HIS A 368 -21.47 14.68 4.04
CA HIS A 368 -21.42 15.40 5.31
C HIS A 368 -20.41 16.56 5.30
N GLY A 369 -19.78 16.83 4.15
CA GLY A 369 -18.76 17.87 4.00
C GLY A 369 -17.40 17.48 4.57
N VAL A 370 -17.17 16.20 4.88
CA VAL A 370 -15.91 15.72 5.47
C VAL A 370 -14.97 15.24 4.37
N VAL A 371 -13.74 15.76 4.37
CA VAL A 371 -12.64 15.17 3.59
C VAL A 371 -11.80 14.34 4.55
N HIS A 372 -11.97 13.02 4.51
CA HIS A 372 -11.24 12.09 5.39
C HIS A 372 -9.73 12.11 5.10
N ALA A 373 -9.36 12.47 3.87
CA ALA A 373 -8.00 12.36 3.37
C ALA A 373 -7.78 12.99 1.98
N THR A 374 -7.17 14.17 1.90
CA THR A 374 -6.85 14.77 0.60
C THR A 374 -5.62 14.13 -0.05
N GLY A 375 -5.70 13.77 -1.34
CA GLY A 375 -4.55 13.53 -2.22
C GLY A 375 -3.62 12.36 -1.84
N LYS A 376 -4.12 11.38 -1.07
CA LYS A 376 -3.28 10.30 -0.53
C LYS A 376 -3.10 9.18 -1.56
N ARG A 377 -1.84 8.81 -1.84
CA ARG A 377 -1.46 7.58 -2.54
C ARG A 377 -1.36 6.43 -1.56
N PHE A 378 -2.49 5.92 -1.10
CA PHE A 378 -2.54 4.59 -0.50
C PHE A 378 -2.45 3.53 -1.61
N ASP A 379 -2.05 2.30 -1.29
CA ASP A 379 -1.91 1.24 -2.32
C ASP A 379 -0.80 1.47 -3.35
N ASN A 380 0.40 1.82 -2.87
CA ASN A 380 1.59 1.88 -3.72
C ASN A 380 2.11 0.48 -4.04
N PHE A 381 2.79 0.40 -5.18
CA PHE A 381 3.50 -0.79 -5.60
C PHE A 381 5.00 -0.52 -5.58
N TYR A 382 5.74 -1.43 -4.97
CA TYR A 382 7.20 -1.48 -5.01
C TYR A 382 7.60 -2.85 -5.53
N ALA A 383 8.44 -2.89 -6.56
CA ALA A 383 8.81 -4.13 -7.21
C ALA A 383 10.30 -4.23 -7.42
N THR A 384 10.86 -5.44 -7.29
CA THR A 384 12.27 -5.70 -7.61
C THR A 384 12.57 -5.35 -9.08
N ARG A 385 13.77 -4.83 -9.36
CA ARG A 385 14.19 -4.41 -10.72
C ARG A 385 14.12 -5.49 -11.81
N THR A 386 14.06 -6.77 -11.42
CA THR A 386 13.84 -7.90 -12.33
C THR A 386 12.41 -7.99 -12.86
N LEU A 387 11.50 -7.17 -12.34
CA LEU A 387 10.12 -7.00 -12.81
C LEU A 387 10.02 -5.61 -13.45
N ALA A 388 10.07 -5.56 -14.78
CA ALA A 388 9.88 -4.31 -15.52
C ALA A 388 8.39 -3.91 -15.50
N PRO A 389 8.04 -2.76 -14.90
CA PRO A 389 6.67 -2.30 -14.89
C PRO A 389 6.28 -1.73 -16.27
N VAL A 390 5.22 -2.28 -16.85
CA VAL A 390 4.68 -1.88 -18.15
C VAL A 390 3.50 -0.93 -17.96
N LEU A 391 2.64 -1.22 -17.00
CA LEU A 391 1.43 -0.45 -16.71
C LEU A 391 1.35 -0.16 -15.21
N PHE A 392 0.90 1.04 -14.88
CA PHE A 392 0.32 1.42 -13.61
C PHE A 392 -1.02 2.14 -13.87
N GLU A 393 -2.11 1.64 -13.31
CA GLU A 393 -3.47 2.19 -13.47
C GLU A 393 -4.11 2.38 -12.10
N VAL A 394 -4.63 3.58 -11.83
CA VAL A 394 -5.60 3.80 -10.75
C VAL A 394 -6.99 3.74 -11.39
N ASP A 395 -7.83 2.81 -10.93
CA ASP A 395 -9.17 2.65 -11.49
C ASP A 395 -10.20 3.36 -10.61
N ARG A 396 -10.66 4.53 -11.07
CA ARG A 396 -11.69 5.33 -10.41
C ARG A 396 -13.08 5.06 -10.95
N SER A 397 -13.30 3.93 -11.62
CA SER A 397 -14.62 3.57 -12.14
C SER A 397 -15.54 2.91 -11.12
N THR A 398 -15.14 2.81 -9.85
CA THR A 398 -15.93 2.19 -8.80
C THR A 398 -15.98 3.05 -7.54
N GLU A 399 -17.12 3.02 -6.86
CA GLU A 399 -17.31 3.61 -5.53
C GLU A 399 -17.60 2.51 -4.49
N SER A 400 -17.15 1.27 -4.75
CA SER A 400 -17.36 0.12 -3.86
C SER A 400 -16.52 0.17 -2.59
N SER A 401 -15.57 1.10 -2.52
CA SER A 401 -14.76 1.42 -1.34
C SER A 401 -14.49 2.93 -1.32
N ASP A 402 -14.03 3.44 -0.19
CA ASP A 402 -13.46 4.79 -0.10
C ASP A 402 -12.10 4.88 -0.82
N HIS A 403 -11.40 3.75 -0.94
CA HIS A 403 -10.17 3.59 -1.71
C HIS A 403 -10.45 3.21 -3.17
N GLN A 404 -9.54 3.60 -4.07
CA GLN A 404 -9.60 3.25 -5.48
C GLN A 404 -8.63 2.10 -5.77
N PRO A 405 -9.06 1.03 -6.46
CA PRO A 405 -8.19 -0.08 -6.81
C PRO A 405 -7.03 0.37 -7.71
N VAL A 406 -5.84 -0.17 -7.45
CA VAL A 406 -4.63 0.12 -8.21
C VAL A 406 -4.12 -1.16 -8.86
N VAL A 407 -3.81 -1.09 -10.15
CA VAL A 407 -3.35 -2.21 -10.97
C VAL A 407 -1.97 -1.93 -11.53
N ALA A 408 -1.08 -2.91 -11.43
CA ALA A 408 0.22 -2.89 -12.09
C ALA A 408 0.41 -4.14 -12.95
N HIS A 409 0.99 -3.97 -14.14
CA HIS A 409 1.43 -5.08 -15.00
C HIS A 409 2.95 -5.09 -15.10
N TYR A 410 3.56 -6.24 -14.83
CA TYR A 410 5.00 -6.46 -14.89
C TYR A 410 5.36 -7.49 -15.93
N ARG A 411 6.51 -7.30 -16.57
CA ARG A 411 7.21 -8.34 -17.32
C ARG A 411 8.48 -8.72 -16.58
N PHE A 412 8.78 -10.00 -16.57
CA PHE A 412 10.09 -10.41 -16.09
C PHE A 412 11.17 -9.93 -17.05
N THR A 413 12.24 -9.35 -16.52
CA THR A 413 13.44 -9.07 -17.28
C THR A 413 14.41 -10.25 -17.16
N ASP A 414 15.15 -10.50 -18.24
CA ASP A 414 16.25 -11.47 -18.26
C ASP A 414 17.55 -10.88 -17.70
N VAL A 415 17.50 -9.63 -17.22
CA VAL A 415 18.66 -8.92 -16.69
C VAL A 415 19.02 -9.55 -15.34
N ARG A 416 20.16 -10.25 -15.29
CA ARG A 416 20.77 -10.70 -14.03
C ARG A 416 20.96 -9.48 -13.12
N PRO A 417 20.63 -9.57 -11.82
CA PRO A 417 20.91 -8.49 -10.88
C PRO A 417 22.40 -8.14 -10.95
N GLN A 418 22.73 -6.89 -11.31
CA GLN A 418 24.10 -6.42 -11.06
C GLN A 418 24.29 -6.38 -9.54
N PRO A 419 25.41 -6.91 -9.02
CA PRO A 419 25.71 -6.77 -7.60
C PRO A 419 25.72 -5.28 -7.24
N PRO A 420 25.26 -4.91 -6.03
CA PRO A 420 25.31 -3.53 -5.60
C PRO A 420 26.75 -3.00 -5.74
N PRO A 421 26.93 -1.74 -6.15
CA PRO A 421 28.26 -1.15 -6.16
C PRO A 421 28.88 -1.27 -4.77
N PRO A 422 30.19 -1.60 -4.67
CA PRO A 422 30.85 -1.74 -3.38
C PRO A 422 30.63 -0.47 -2.57
N ALA A 423 30.27 -0.66 -1.29
CA ALA A 423 30.09 0.44 -0.36
C ALA A 423 31.35 1.31 -0.41
N ARG A 424 31.18 2.59 -0.75
CA ARG A 424 32.30 3.53 -0.76
C ARG A 424 32.81 3.63 0.67
N SER A 425 34.02 3.15 0.92
CA SER A 425 34.76 3.43 2.14
C SER A 425 35.06 4.92 2.17
N GLY A 426 34.31 5.65 2.99
CA GLY A 426 34.47 7.08 3.27
C GLY A 426 34.39 7.31 4.76
#